data_AF-A0A699VPH0-F1
#
_entry.id   AF-A0A699VPH0-F1
#
_cell.length_a   1.000
_cell.length_b   1.000
_cell.length_c   1.000
_cell.angle_alpha   90.00
_cell.angle_beta   90.00
_cell.angle_gamma   90.00
#
_symmetry.space_group_name_H-M   'P 1'
#
loop_
_entity.id
_entity.type
_entity.pdbx_description
1 polymer ?
#
loop_
_entity_poly.entity_id
_entity_poly.type
_entity_poly.pdbx_seq_one_letter_code
_entity_poly.pdbx_strand_id
1 'polypeptide(L)' 'GQGGAQGKQRVITCYNCKVEGHMSKQCTEPRRKRDVEWFKDKVLLVQAQANGQVLQEEELEFLADPGLTI' A
#
# COMPACT_ATOMS: atom_id res chain seq x y z
N GLY A 1 -20.97 -15.80 -5.98
CA GLY A 1 -20.13 -14.60 -6.11
C GLY A 1 -20.06 -13.92 -4.76
N GLN A 2 -18.83 -13.61 -4.31
CA GLN A 2 -18.49 -12.70 -3.21
C GLN A 2 -19.15 -13.04 -1.86
N GLY A 3 -18.55 -14.01 -1.15
CA GLY A 3 -18.79 -14.25 0.27
C GLY A 3 -17.53 -13.90 1.06
N GLY A 4 -17.66 -13.01 2.04
CA GLY A 4 -16.58 -12.63 2.94
C GLY A 4 -17.01 -11.50 3.88
N ALA A 5 -17.67 -11.87 4.98
CA ALA A 5 -17.96 -10.97 6.09
C ALA A 5 -16.69 -10.64 6.91
N GLN A 6 -16.79 -9.61 7.76
CA GLN A 6 -15.83 -9.14 8.79
C GLN A 6 -14.84 -8.07 8.28
N GLY A 7 -14.68 -6.89 8.87
CA GLY A 7 -15.14 -6.31 10.13
C GLY A 7 -14.20 -5.14 10.43
N LYS A 8 -14.76 -3.92 10.58
CA LYS A 8 -14.09 -2.60 10.47
C LYS A 8 -13.71 -2.29 9.02
N GLN A 9 -14.43 -1.35 8.40
CA GLN A 9 -14.02 -0.69 7.17
C GLN A 9 -12.65 -0.04 7.45
N ARG A 10 -11.55 -0.77 7.23
CA ARG A 10 -10.22 -0.19 7.34
C ARG A 10 -10.15 0.86 6.25
N VAL A 11 -9.82 2.08 6.64
CA VAL A 11 -9.73 3.16 5.68
C VAL A 11 -8.58 2.83 4.74
N ILE A 12 -8.88 2.77 3.44
CA ILE A 12 -7.91 2.47 2.38
C ILE A 12 -7.16 3.78 2.12
N THR A 13 -5.84 3.77 2.26
CA THR A 13 -5.00 4.96 2.09
C THR A 13 -4.17 4.81 0.83
N CYS A 14 -4.42 5.67 -0.14
CA CYS A 14 -3.64 5.73 -1.36
C CYS A 14 -2.17 6.08 -1.06
N TYR A 15 -1.23 5.17 -1.31
CA TYR A 15 0.21 5.43 -1.12
C TYR A 15 0.80 6.39 -2.18
N ASN A 16 0.06 6.63 -3.26
CA ASN A 16 0.41 7.60 -4.29
C ASN A 16 0.20 9.05 -3.83
N CYS A 17 -1.02 9.40 -3.42
CA CYS A 17 -1.40 10.77 -3.04
C CYS A 17 -1.58 11.00 -1.52
N LYS A 18 -1.46 9.94 -0.71
CA LYS A 18 -1.64 9.94 0.76
C LYS A 18 -3.05 10.33 1.22
N VAL A 19 -4.05 10.12 0.36
CA VAL A 19 -5.47 10.39 0.66
C VAL A 19 -6.22 9.07 0.89
N GLU A 20 -7.15 9.11 1.83
CA GLU A 20 -8.05 8.02 2.15
C GLU A 20 -9.19 7.89 1.12
N GLY A 21 -9.68 6.67 0.91
CA GLY A 21 -10.92 6.39 0.16
C GLY A 21 -10.74 5.73 -1.22
N HIS A 22 -9.51 5.60 -1.72
CA HIS A 22 -9.24 4.87 -2.97
C HIS A 22 -7.88 4.17 -2.95
N MET A 23 -7.74 3.14 -3.79
CA MET A 23 -6.48 2.42 -3.95
C MET A 23 -5.51 3.16 -4.86
N SER A 24 -4.21 2.94 -4.69
CA SER A 24 -3.13 3.55 -5.47
C SER A 24 -3.26 3.30 -6.98
N LYS A 25 -3.81 2.15 -7.39
CA LYS A 25 -4.14 1.84 -8.79
C LYS A 25 -5.34 2.61 -9.35
N GLN A 26 -6.22 3.10 -8.48
CA GLN A 26 -7.39 3.92 -8.82
C GLN A 26 -7.05 5.41 -8.74
N CYS A 27 -5.85 5.76 -8.27
CA CYS A 27 -5.42 7.15 -8.14
C CYS A 27 -5.26 7.77 -9.52
N THR A 28 -5.91 8.90 -9.74
CA THR A 28 -5.80 9.69 -10.97
C THR A 28 -4.59 10.59 -10.98
N GLU A 29 -4.00 10.84 -9.81
CA GLU A 29 -2.79 11.65 -9.69
C GLU A 29 -1.59 10.95 -10.33
N PRO A 30 -0.62 11.71 -10.88
CA PRO A 30 0.62 11.14 -11.38
C PRO A 30 1.31 10.24 -10.34
N ARG A 31 2.05 9.23 -10.81
CA ARG A 31 2.80 8.35 -9.91
C ARG A 31 3.78 9.16 -9.06
N ARG A 32 3.75 8.94 -7.75
CA ARG A 32 4.66 9.52 -6.77
C ARG A 32 6.09 9.16 -7.18
N LYS A 33 6.97 10.15 -7.08
CA LYS A 33 8.40 9.96 -7.29
C LYS A 33 8.96 8.98 -6.24
N ARG A 34 9.90 8.14 -6.66
CA ARG A 34 10.61 7.20 -5.79
C ARG A 34 11.73 7.93 -5.03
N ASP A 35 11.34 8.89 -4.20
CA ASP A 35 12.25 9.64 -3.33
C ASP A 35 12.43 8.94 -1.97
N VAL A 36 13.32 9.46 -1.12
CA VAL A 36 13.65 8.90 0.20
C VAL A 36 12.42 8.60 1.06
N GLU A 37 11.40 9.46 1.04
CA GLU A 37 10.16 9.23 1.80
C GLU A 37 9.36 8.02 1.29
N TRP A 38 9.31 7.84 -0.04
CA TRP A 38 8.67 6.67 -0.63
C TRP A 38 9.38 5.37 -0.22
N PHE A 39 10.71 5.39 -0.19
CA PHE A 39 11.49 4.24 0.27
C PHE A 39 11.26 3.96 1.76
N LYS A 40 11.19 4.99 2.61
CA LYS A 40 10.87 4.84 4.04
C LYS A 40 9.50 4.21 4.26
N ASP A 41 8.47 4.70 3.56
CA ASP A 41 7.13 4.09 3.56
C ASP A 41 7.21 2.61 3.17
N LYS A 42 7.94 2.29 2.10
CA LYS A 42 8.08 0.91 1.62
C LYS A 42 8.79 0.00 2.62
N VAL A 43 9.88 0.46 3.22
CA VAL A 43 10.62 -0.30 4.24
C VAL A 43 9.74 -0.56 5.46
N LEU A 44 8.94 0.43 5.89
CA LEU A 44 8.02 0.27 7.01
C LEU A 44 6.99 -0.85 6.74
N LEU A 45 6.47 -0.92 5.52
CA LEU A 45 5.54 -1.94 5.08
C LEU A 45 6.19 -3.33 4.98
N VAL A 46 7.39 -3.43 4.42
CA VAL A 46 8.16 -4.69 4.40
C VAL A 46 8.40 -5.19 5.82
N GLN A 47 8.74 -4.29 6.74
CA GLN A 47 8.97 -4.64 8.14
C GLN A 47 7.68 -5.11 8.81
N ALA A 48 6.54 -4.45 8.56
CA ALA A 48 5.24 -4.90 9.06
C ALA A 48 4.88 -6.31 8.55
N GLN A 49 5.14 -6.59 7.27
CA GLN A 49 4.96 -7.93 6.71
C GLN A 49 5.88 -8.95 7.39
N ALA A 50 7.16 -8.61 7.57
CA ALA A 50 8.14 -9.47 8.25
C ALA A 50 7.77 -9.72 9.71
N ASN A 51 7.12 -8.76 10.36
CA ASN A 51 6.60 -8.86 11.72
C ASN A 51 5.27 -9.64 11.79
N GLY A 52 4.80 -10.21 10.68
CA GLY A 52 3.57 -11.00 10.63
C GLY A 52 2.29 -10.17 10.70
N GLN A 53 2.36 -8.86 10.47
CA GLN A 53 1.16 -8.04 10.33
C GLN A 53 0.46 -8.41 9.01
N VAL A 54 -0.84 -8.69 9.10
CA VAL A 54 -1.70 -8.84 7.92
C VAL A 54 -1.77 -7.49 7.20
N LEU A 55 -1.07 -7.43 6.07
CA LEU A 55 -1.15 -6.34 5.11
C LEU A 55 -2.41 -6.47 4.26
N GLN A 56 -2.99 -5.33 3.90
CA GLN A 56 -4.11 -5.31 2.95
C GLN A 56 -3.62 -5.52 1.51
N GLU A 57 -4.53 -5.88 0.59
CA GLU A 57 -4.21 -6.04 -0.83
C GLU A 57 -3.44 -4.83 -1.40
N GLU A 58 -3.80 -3.60 -1.00
CA GLU A 58 -3.10 -2.40 -1.43
C GLU A 58 -1.63 -2.34 -0.96
N GLU A 59 -1.36 -2.69 0.29
CA GLU A 59 -0.01 -2.70 0.84
C GLU A 59 0.84 -3.76 0.14
N LEU A 60 0.25 -4.93 -0.16
CA LEU A 60 0.93 -5.99 -0.92
C LEU A 60 1.25 -5.56 -2.35
N GLU A 61 0.31 -4.87 -3.03
CA GLU A 61 0.55 -4.31 -4.37
C GLU A 61 1.67 -3.26 -4.36
N PHE A 62 1.69 -2.37 -3.36
CA PHE A 62 2.75 -1.37 -3.19
C PHE A 62 4.13 -2.02 -2.97
N LEU A 63 4.18 -3.16 -2.29
CA LEU A 63 5.40 -3.94 -2.08
C LEU A 63 5.88 -4.66 -3.35
N ALA A 64 4.94 -5.16 -4.15
CA ALA A 64 5.21 -5.87 -5.40
C ALA A 64 5.86 -4.98 -6.49
N ASP A 65 5.85 -3.66 -6.33
CA ASP A 65 6.49 -2.73 -7.25
C ASP A 65 8.03 -2.94 -7.24
N PRO A 66 8.68 -3.42 -8.32
CA PRO A 66 10.06 -3.90 -8.29
C PRO A 66 11.13 -2.79 -8.14
N GLY A 67 10.74 -1.55 -7.81
CA GLY A 67 11.64 -0.40 -7.64
C GLY A 67 12.64 -0.49 -6.47
N LEU A 68 12.83 -1.67 -5.88
CA LEU A 68 13.79 -1.96 -4.83
C LEU A 68 14.68 -3.15 -5.24
N THR A 69 15.14 -3.18 -6.49
CA THR A 69 16.35 -3.92 -6.81
C THR A 69 17.54 -3.06 -6.41
N ILE A 70 18.12 -3.39 -5.25
CA ILE A 70 19.50 -3.03 -4.91
C ILE A 70 20.48 -3.71 -5.87
#